data_AF-A0A2D9Z1V6-F1
#
_entry.id   AF-A0A2D9Z1V6-F1
#
_cell.length_a   1.000
_cell.length_b   1.000
_cell.length_c   1.000
_cell.angle_alpha   90.00
_cell.angle_beta   90.00
_cell.angle_gamma   90.00
#
_symmetry.space_group_name_H-M   'P 1'
#
loop_
_entity.id
_entity.type
_entity.pdbx_description
1 polymer ?
#
loop_
_entity_poly.entity_id
_entity_poly.type
_entity_poly.pdbx_seq_one_letter_code
_entity_poly.pdbx_strand_id
1 'polypeptide(L)'
;MTGQFNPYLQYLGLNTAPKKPSYYELLGVSSDETDEAAIAAGRDDALSKVRGFKPGQNARTWAAILDEISEAFAVLTDSERRDAYDKELASGVLPQVLELFDLLGPIESVKVTDVHKESTPLSEGGDNTVPVEQSLAEQLVPSHLGAGVTTPLQVTQPIAAPVATPVVPNTPSIPIAEEIPLTVHAEVPTGGIEVPDSKLGNGGSTFSLDNSSSSSKRRIRRRRKQTKALSGFPMPLVAIMCLLLVGIVVTLVVTKSGGPEVALEAPKNTPLSDTSNDRGNENVKVAERPEKIEPEQDPESPQGKPMSKDPGTGVNPLSPLPKDFGTPESEVGPMPEKMPETNPQSPDPEPEDPEPKPEPLTSEEKAKLKEILTLARVALAERNLEITAEQLAAASAIAREGEAASSYQRLKLMHELVHNFNRLANQAMDSYESGSEINVGSSTKAVVVEVTPDELTIKAAGVLRSHPRNKLSVGLAMGIADTNFNDPVMVPFLKAAYLVTLNSDRYVKRAREIWQSGNYAGAKIPADAFEDFLSDNYEFE
;
A
#
# COMPACT_ATOMS: atom_id res chain seq x y z
N MET A 1 -4.58 5.63 -33.74
CA MET A 1 -3.57 6.61 -33.28
C MET A 1 -3.78 6.75 -31.78
N THR A 2 -3.14 5.91 -30.96
CA THR A 2 -3.13 6.07 -29.51
C THR A 2 -2.31 7.32 -29.22
N GLY A 3 -3.01 8.43 -28.94
CA GLY A 3 -2.35 9.68 -28.58
C GLY A 3 -1.65 9.44 -27.25
N GLN A 4 -0.33 9.53 -27.25
CA GLN A 4 0.45 9.28 -26.06
C GLN A 4 0.05 10.26 -24.96
N PHE A 5 -0.27 9.73 -23.78
CA PHE A 5 -0.89 10.50 -22.71
C PHE A 5 0.18 11.19 -21.87
N ASN A 6 0.15 12.53 -21.87
CA ASN A 6 0.94 13.32 -20.94
C ASN A 6 0.08 13.66 -19.71
N PRO A 7 0.31 13.01 -18.55
CA PRO A 7 -0.48 13.25 -17.35
C PRO A 7 -0.38 14.69 -16.84
N TYR A 8 0.79 15.32 -16.94
CA TYR A 8 1.00 16.70 -16.47
C TYR A 8 0.24 17.72 -17.31
N LEU A 9 0.16 17.49 -18.63
CA LEU A 9 -0.63 18.34 -19.52
C LEU A 9 -2.13 18.23 -19.21
N GLN A 10 -2.61 17.00 -18.96
CA GLN A 10 -4.02 16.77 -18.71
C GLN A 10 -4.46 17.31 -17.35
N TYR A 11 -3.73 16.99 -16.28
CA TYR A 11 -4.17 17.28 -14.92
C TYR A 11 -3.74 18.66 -14.43
N LEU A 12 -2.57 19.15 -14.84
CA LEU A 12 -2.00 20.42 -14.39
C LEU A 12 -1.96 21.49 -15.49
N GLY A 13 -2.18 21.12 -16.75
CA GLY A 13 -2.06 22.04 -17.89
C GLY A 13 -0.60 22.32 -18.29
N LEU A 14 0.36 21.50 -17.83
CA LEU A 14 1.79 21.71 -18.05
C LEU A 14 2.27 20.95 -19.29
N ASN A 15 2.70 21.68 -20.32
CA ASN A 15 3.25 21.08 -21.54
C ASN A 15 4.78 20.98 -21.47
N THR A 16 5.29 20.05 -20.67
CA THR A 16 6.74 19.88 -20.47
C THR A 16 7.37 18.79 -21.35
N ALA A 17 6.57 18.04 -22.12
CA ALA A 17 7.08 16.97 -22.97
C ALA A 17 8.15 17.49 -23.96
N PRO A 18 9.28 16.77 -24.13
CA PRO A 18 9.55 15.41 -23.65
C PRO A 18 10.11 15.31 -22.22
N LYS A 19 10.23 16.42 -21.50
CA LYS A 19 10.86 16.48 -20.18
C LYS A 19 9.84 16.41 -19.03
N LYS A 20 10.21 15.75 -17.93
CA LYS A 20 9.44 15.81 -16.68
C LYS A 20 9.45 17.26 -16.14
N PRO A 21 8.31 17.81 -15.64
CA PRO A 21 8.30 19.14 -15.04
C PRO A 21 9.21 19.20 -13.82
N SER A 22 9.83 20.36 -13.59
CA SER A 22 10.54 20.63 -12.33
C SER A 22 9.56 20.77 -11.15
N TYR A 23 10.05 20.67 -9.92
CA TYR A 23 9.22 20.86 -8.71
C TYR A 23 8.62 22.26 -8.65
N TYR A 24 9.34 23.27 -9.13
CA TYR A 24 8.83 24.64 -9.27
C TYR A 24 7.67 24.73 -10.28
N GLU A 25 7.82 24.11 -11.46
CA GLU A 25 6.76 24.07 -12.48
C GLU A 25 5.55 23.27 -12.02
N LEU A 26 5.77 22.16 -11.30
CA LEU A 26 4.72 21.28 -10.79
C LEU A 26 3.78 22.02 -9.81
N LEU A 27 4.37 22.84 -8.94
CA LEU A 27 3.63 23.68 -7.98
C LEU A 27 3.18 25.02 -8.58
N GLY A 28 3.66 25.38 -9.76
CA GLY A 28 3.35 26.64 -10.42
C GLY A 28 3.95 27.87 -9.73
N VAL A 29 5.10 27.71 -9.08
CA VAL A 29 5.84 28.78 -8.38
C VAL A 29 7.11 29.16 -9.13
N SER A 30 7.65 30.35 -8.86
CA SER A 30 8.93 30.80 -9.43
C SER A 30 10.09 29.99 -8.85
N SER A 31 11.17 29.77 -9.63
CA SER A 31 12.41 29.16 -9.14
C SER A 31 13.04 29.94 -7.98
N ASP A 32 12.81 31.25 -7.96
CA ASP A 32 13.37 32.17 -6.98
C ASP A 32 12.45 32.35 -5.76
N GLU A 33 11.30 31.66 -5.71
CA GLU A 33 10.31 31.80 -4.64
C GLU A 33 10.81 31.16 -3.35
N THR A 34 11.08 31.94 -2.31
CA THR A 34 11.54 31.45 -0.99
C THR A 34 10.48 31.54 0.09
N ASP A 35 9.35 32.20 -0.18
CA ASP A 35 8.26 32.31 0.77
C ASP A 35 7.52 30.97 0.89
N GLU A 36 7.59 30.36 2.07
CA GLU A 36 6.91 29.11 2.39
C GLU A 36 5.39 29.22 2.18
N ALA A 37 4.80 30.39 2.46
CA ALA A 37 3.36 30.60 2.26
C ALA A 37 2.98 30.55 0.77
N ALA A 38 3.81 31.12 -0.11
CA ALA A 38 3.61 31.06 -1.55
C ALA A 38 3.75 29.64 -2.10
N ILE A 39 4.74 28.88 -1.59
CA ILE A 39 4.95 27.46 -1.95
C ILE A 39 3.77 26.60 -1.50
N ALA A 40 3.25 26.82 -0.28
CA ALA A 40 2.08 26.13 0.23
C ALA A 40 0.82 26.42 -0.60
N ALA A 41 0.61 27.68 -0.99
CA ALA A 41 -0.49 28.05 -1.88
C ALA A 41 -0.39 27.36 -3.25
N GLY A 42 0.81 27.31 -3.84
CA GLY A 42 1.06 26.58 -5.10
C GLY A 42 0.76 25.09 -5.00
N ARG A 43 1.14 24.44 -3.90
CA ARG A 43 0.78 23.04 -3.61
C ARG A 43 -0.73 22.84 -3.56
N ASP A 44 -1.44 23.68 -2.81
CA ASP A 44 -2.89 23.53 -2.63
C ASP A 44 -3.64 23.73 -3.96
N ASP A 45 -3.20 24.68 -4.79
CA ASP A 45 -3.71 24.90 -6.15
C ASP A 45 -3.45 23.69 -7.06
N ALA A 46 -2.24 23.11 -7.03
CA ALA A 46 -1.89 21.93 -7.81
C ALA A 46 -2.72 20.70 -7.37
N LEU A 47 -2.82 20.45 -6.07
CA LEU A 47 -3.65 19.36 -5.52
C LEU A 47 -5.12 19.54 -5.89
N SER A 48 -5.65 20.77 -5.82
CA SER A 48 -7.02 21.10 -6.19
C SER A 48 -7.30 20.77 -7.66
N LYS A 49 -6.39 21.15 -8.57
CA LYS A 49 -6.50 20.81 -10.00
C LYS A 49 -6.55 19.30 -10.22
N VAL A 50 -5.61 18.54 -9.66
CA VAL A 50 -5.54 17.08 -9.85
C VAL A 50 -6.76 16.38 -9.24
N ARG A 51 -7.22 16.81 -8.06
CA ARG A 51 -8.41 16.27 -7.39
C ARG A 51 -9.72 16.62 -8.11
N GLY A 52 -9.72 17.63 -8.99
CA GLY A 52 -10.86 17.96 -9.86
C GLY A 52 -11.14 16.93 -10.96
N PHE A 53 -10.23 15.97 -11.18
CA PHE A 53 -10.41 14.89 -12.15
C PHE A 53 -10.82 13.60 -11.45
N LYS A 54 -11.71 12.81 -12.10
CA LYS A 54 -12.00 11.46 -11.62
C LYS A 54 -10.84 10.51 -12.00
N PRO A 55 -10.29 9.74 -11.05
CA PRO A 55 -9.14 8.87 -11.31
C PRO A 55 -9.40 7.80 -12.39
N GLY A 56 -10.61 7.24 -12.43
CA GLY A 56 -11.03 6.27 -13.45
C GLY A 56 -10.04 5.11 -13.61
N GLN A 57 -9.73 4.75 -14.85
CA GLN A 57 -8.74 3.70 -15.17
C GLN A 57 -7.28 4.15 -14.97
N ASN A 58 -7.05 5.46 -14.86
CA ASN A 58 -5.73 6.05 -14.65
C ASN A 58 -5.47 6.34 -13.15
N ALA A 59 -6.15 5.63 -12.24
CA ALA A 59 -6.07 5.88 -10.80
C ALA A 59 -4.66 5.79 -10.23
N ARG A 60 -3.83 4.88 -10.76
CA ARG A 60 -2.42 4.75 -10.37
C ARG A 60 -1.61 6.01 -10.73
N THR A 61 -1.71 6.46 -11.98
CA THR A 61 -1.03 7.68 -12.46
C THR A 61 -1.53 8.92 -11.73
N TRP A 62 -2.84 9.00 -11.49
CA TRP A 62 -3.44 10.09 -10.71
C TRP A 62 -2.88 10.14 -9.27
N ALA A 63 -2.77 9.00 -8.59
CA ALA A 63 -2.20 8.92 -7.25
C ALA A 63 -0.71 9.29 -7.24
N ALA A 64 0.06 8.81 -8.22
CA ALA A 64 1.48 9.12 -8.34
C ALA A 64 1.75 10.63 -8.45
N ILE A 65 0.91 11.38 -9.17
CA ILE A 65 1.06 12.85 -9.29
C ILE A 65 0.75 13.56 -7.98
N LEU A 66 -0.22 13.07 -7.19
CA LEU A 66 -0.50 13.65 -5.88
C LEU A 66 0.65 13.43 -4.90
N ASP A 67 1.26 12.25 -4.94
CA ASP A 67 2.45 11.94 -4.14
C ASP A 67 3.63 12.82 -4.58
N GLU A 68 3.82 13.01 -5.89
CA GLU A 68 4.87 13.87 -6.44
C GLU A 68 4.69 15.36 -6.07
N ILE A 69 3.46 15.88 -6.09
CA ILE A 69 3.16 17.25 -5.62
C ILE A 69 3.52 17.40 -4.13
N SER A 70 3.26 16.36 -3.33
CA SER A 70 3.56 16.37 -1.90
C SER A 70 5.06 16.30 -1.64
N GLU A 71 5.79 15.51 -2.44
CA GLU A 71 7.24 15.44 -2.41
C GLU A 71 7.88 16.77 -2.82
N ALA A 72 7.42 17.39 -3.91
CA ALA A 72 7.88 18.69 -4.37
C ALA A 72 7.75 19.75 -3.27
N PHE A 73 6.61 19.80 -2.58
CA PHE A 73 6.43 20.69 -1.43
C PHE A 73 7.45 20.41 -0.32
N ALA A 74 7.61 19.14 0.09
CA ALA A 74 8.54 18.76 1.15
C ALA A 74 10.01 19.07 0.81
N VAL A 75 10.39 19.00 -0.48
CA VAL A 75 11.73 19.38 -0.94
C VAL A 75 11.91 20.90 -0.95
N LEU A 76 10.95 21.67 -1.45
CA LEU A 76 11.09 23.12 -1.58
C LEU A 76 10.96 23.90 -0.26
N THR A 77 10.24 23.34 0.72
CA THR A 77 10.12 23.94 2.07
C THR A 77 11.37 23.71 2.92
N ASP A 78 12.15 22.65 2.66
CA ASP A 78 13.39 22.36 3.35
C ASP A 78 14.58 23.00 2.62
N SER A 79 15.24 23.97 3.25
CA SER A 79 16.34 24.73 2.66
C SER A 79 17.51 23.85 2.18
N GLU A 80 17.86 22.80 2.91
CA GLU A 80 19.00 21.95 2.55
C GLU A 80 18.65 21.05 1.36
N ARG A 81 17.44 20.49 1.37
CA ARG A 81 16.95 19.65 0.27
C ARG A 81 16.70 20.45 -0.99
N ARG A 82 16.21 21.68 -0.86
CA ARG A 82 16.07 22.62 -1.97
C ARG A 82 17.42 22.94 -2.62
N ASP A 83 18.44 23.28 -1.82
CA ASP A 83 19.78 23.58 -2.34
C ASP A 83 20.39 22.37 -3.09
N ALA A 84 20.17 21.15 -2.58
CA ALA A 84 20.58 19.93 -3.27
C ALA A 84 19.84 19.76 -4.60
N TYR A 85 18.52 19.94 -4.60
CA TYR A 85 17.69 19.86 -5.80
C TYR A 85 18.09 20.91 -6.85
N ASP A 86 18.37 22.15 -6.44
CA ASP A 86 18.79 23.23 -7.35
C ASP A 86 20.16 22.94 -7.99
N LYS A 87 21.09 22.32 -7.24
CA LYS A 87 22.36 21.84 -7.79
C LYS A 87 22.15 20.73 -8.82
N GLU A 88 21.26 19.78 -8.55
CA GLU A 88 20.91 18.72 -9.49
C GLU A 88 20.27 19.30 -10.77
N LEU A 89 19.38 20.28 -10.64
CA LEU A 89 18.77 20.98 -11.76
C LEU A 89 19.80 21.75 -12.60
N ALA A 90 20.74 22.46 -11.96
CA ALA A 90 21.81 23.18 -12.63
C ALA A 90 22.82 22.26 -13.32
N SER A 91 23.08 21.07 -12.75
CA SER A 91 23.97 20.07 -13.34
C SER A 91 23.34 19.31 -14.52
N GLY A 92 22.01 19.37 -14.68
CA GLY A 92 21.27 18.62 -15.70
C GLY A 92 21.22 17.11 -15.45
N VAL A 93 21.64 16.64 -14.26
CA VAL A 93 21.76 15.22 -13.89
C VAL A 93 20.39 14.56 -13.64
N LEU A 94 19.35 15.34 -13.33
CA LEU A 94 18.02 14.78 -13.07
C LEU A 94 17.54 13.91 -14.25
N PRO A 95 16.99 12.70 -13.99
CA PRO A 95 16.41 11.85 -15.02
C PRO A 95 15.20 12.57 -15.64
N GLN A 96 15.44 13.25 -16.75
CA GLN A 96 14.50 14.14 -17.41
C GLN A 96 13.51 13.42 -18.34
N VAL A 97 13.56 12.10 -18.47
CA VAL A 97 12.69 11.39 -19.43
C VAL A 97 11.29 11.30 -18.85
N LEU A 98 10.35 12.02 -19.45
CA LEU A 98 8.94 11.89 -19.12
C LEU A 98 8.48 10.48 -19.50
N GLU A 99 8.09 9.68 -18.51
CA GLU A 99 7.40 8.42 -18.77
C GLU A 99 6.04 8.75 -19.38
N LEU A 100 5.97 8.75 -20.71
CA LEU A 100 4.72 8.92 -21.42
C LEU A 100 3.95 7.60 -21.39
N PHE A 101 2.80 7.60 -20.74
CA PHE A 101 1.95 6.42 -20.59
C PHE A 101 0.96 6.29 -21.77
N ASP A 102 0.49 5.07 -22.03
CA ASP A 102 -0.65 4.84 -22.91
C ASP A 102 -1.95 5.09 -22.14
N LEU A 103 -2.86 5.89 -22.73
CA LEU A 103 -4.14 6.21 -22.11
C LEU A 103 -5.01 4.94 -22.02
N LEU A 104 -5.27 4.43 -20.81
CA LEU A 104 -6.10 3.23 -20.65
C LEU A 104 -7.59 3.50 -20.76
N GLY A 105 -8.04 4.76 -20.64
CA GLY A 105 -9.46 5.10 -20.81
C GLY A 105 -9.77 6.60 -20.80
N PRO A 106 -11.03 6.98 -21.07
CA PRO A 106 -11.47 8.37 -21.07
C PRO A 106 -11.38 8.98 -19.67
N ILE A 107 -10.85 10.21 -19.60
CA ILE A 107 -10.73 10.98 -18.35
C ILE A 107 -11.93 11.92 -18.28
N GLU A 108 -12.79 11.73 -17.28
CA GLU A 108 -13.89 12.65 -16.98
C GLU A 108 -13.37 13.76 -16.08
N SER A 109 -13.35 15.00 -16.59
CA SER A 109 -13.24 16.18 -15.73
C SER A 109 -14.56 16.40 -15.00
N VAL A 110 -14.51 16.51 -13.68
CA VAL A 110 -15.68 16.95 -12.92
C VAL A 110 -15.80 18.44 -13.17
N LYS A 111 -16.72 18.85 -14.05
CA LYS A 111 -17.12 20.26 -14.09
C LYS A 111 -17.73 20.57 -12.74
N VAL A 112 -16.97 21.23 -11.87
CA VAL A 112 -17.51 21.92 -10.70
C VAL A 112 -18.40 23.02 -11.27
N THR A 113 -19.68 22.73 -11.44
CA THR A 113 -20.67 23.76 -11.75
C THR A 113 -20.68 24.71 -10.58
N ASP A 114 -20.27 25.95 -10.82
CA ASP A 114 -20.27 27.05 -9.86
C ASP A 114 -21.66 27.17 -9.20
N VAL A 115 -21.82 26.58 -8.02
CA VAL A 115 -22.97 26.82 -7.15
C VAL A 115 -22.67 28.10 -6.39
N HIS A 116 -22.88 29.24 -7.05
CA HIS A 116 -23.33 30.46 -6.35
C HIS A 116 -23.79 31.56 -7.31
N LYS A 117 -24.97 32.08 -6.96
CA LYS A 117 -25.45 33.47 -7.13
C LYS A 117 -26.44 33.73 -8.27
N GLU A 118 -27.69 33.35 -8.02
CA GLU A 118 -28.83 34.19 -8.45
C GLU A 118 -29.97 34.09 -7.43
N SER A 119 -30.01 35.08 -6.53
CA SER A 119 -31.19 35.42 -5.75
C SER A 119 -32.02 36.39 -6.58
N THR A 120 -33.26 36.07 -6.90
CA THR A 120 -34.32 37.04 -7.22
C THR A 120 -35.69 36.38 -7.00
N PRO A 121 -36.75 37.17 -6.75
CA PRO A 121 -37.71 36.87 -5.70
C PRO A 121 -39.08 36.43 -6.24
N LEU A 122 -39.87 35.93 -5.29
CA LEU A 122 -41.31 35.70 -5.34
C LEU A 122 -42.08 36.71 -6.21
N SER A 123 -42.87 36.20 -7.14
CA SER A 123 -44.08 36.88 -7.61
C SER A 123 -45.19 35.87 -7.88
N GLU A 124 -46.34 36.19 -7.31
CA GLU A 124 -47.64 35.53 -7.39
C GLU A 124 -48.25 35.53 -8.79
N GLY A 125 -49.11 34.53 -9.02
CA GLY A 125 -50.34 34.72 -9.80
C GLY A 125 -50.25 34.35 -11.27
N GLY A 126 -50.95 33.29 -11.67
CA GLY A 126 -51.14 32.98 -13.07
C GLY A 126 -51.65 31.57 -13.32
N ASP A 127 -52.94 31.39 -13.02
CA ASP A 127 -53.81 30.31 -13.49
C ASP A 127 -53.59 30.04 -14.99
N ASN A 128 -53.29 28.80 -15.37
CA ASN A 128 -53.57 28.28 -16.72
C ASN A 128 -53.52 26.75 -16.76
N THR A 129 -54.70 26.23 -17.07
CA THR A 129 -55.10 24.87 -17.41
C THR A 129 -54.45 24.30 -18.69
N VAL A 130 -54.69 22.99 -18.88
CA VAL A 130 -54.58 22.12 -20.09
C VAL A 130 -53.22 21.38 -20.29
N PRO A 131 -53.18 20.15 -20.84
CA PRO A 131 -53.78 18.91 -20.35
C PRO A 131 -52.76 17.75 -20.20
N VAL A 132 -53.27 16.70 -19.55
CA VAL A 132 -52.75 15.34 -19.39
C VAL A 132 -52.28 14.68 -20.70
N GLU A 133 -51.04 14.17 -20.71
CA GLU A 133 -50.67 12.95 -21.43
C GLU A 133 -49.93 12.01 -20.46
N GLN A 134 -50.58 10.90 -20.14
CA GLN A 134 -50.00 9.75 -19.44
C GLN A 134 -49.49 8.76 -20.50
N SER A 135 -48.22 8.37 -20.40
CA SER A 135 -47.61 7.28 -21.19
C SER A 135 -46.62 6.59 -20.24
N LEU A 136 -46.86 5.36 -19.79
CA LEU A 136 -46.83 4.07 -20.47
C LEU A 136 -45.65 3.27 -19.88
N ALA A 137 -45.85 2.74 -18.66
CA ALA A 137 -44.93 1.77 -18.05
C ALA A 137 -45.62 0.97 -16.94
N GLU A 138 -46.75 0.33 -17.23
CA GLU A 138 -47.30 -0.71 -16.35
C GLU A 138 -48.39 -1.49 -17.10
N GLN A 139 -48.05 -2.68 -17.62
CA GLN A 139 -48.97 -3.82 -17.83
C GLN A 139 -48.34 -4.80 -18.82
N LEU A 140 -47.71 -5.87 -18.32
CA LEU A 140 -47.73 -7.18 -18.99
C LEU A 140 -47.57 -8.30 -17.95
N VAL A 141 -48.70 -8.69 -17.36
CA VAL A 141 -49.00 -10.09 -17.02
C VAL A 141 -50.41 -10.34 -17.56
N PRO A 142 -50.62 -11.42 -18.33
CA PRO A 142 -51.68 -12.33 -17.92
C PRO A 142 -51.35 -13.82 -18.11
N SER A 143 -51.64 -14.57 -17.05
CA SER A 143 -51.90 -16.01 -17.02
C SER A 143 -52.96 -16.46 -18.04
N HIS A 144 -52.79 -17.65 -18.61
CA HIS A 144 -53.93 -18.53 -18.93
C HIS A 144 -53.50 -20.00 -18.96
N LEU A 145 -54.25 -20.80 -18.19
CA LEU A 145 -54.33 -22.26 -18.25
C LEU A 145 -54.90 -22.73 -19.60
N GLY A 146 -54.53 -23.95 -20.00
CA GLY A 146 -55.40 -24.78 -20.84
C GLY A 146 -54.74 -25.99 -21.51
N ALA A 147 -55.03 -27.18 -20.95
CA ALA A 147 -55.11 -28.52 -21.59
C ALA A 147 -53.84 -29.05 -22.32
N GLY A 148 -53.35 -30.26 -22.12
CA GLY A 148 -53.94 -31.55 -21.77
C GLY A 148 -53.17 -32.63 -22.57
N VAL A 149 -53.45 -33.92 -22.32
CA VAL A 149 -52.94 -35.14 -23.02
C VAL A 149 -51.78 -35.89 -22.32
N THR A 150 -52.18 -36.77 -21.38
CA THR A 150 -51.98 -38.26 -21.32
C THR A 150 -50.64 -38.82 -21.82
N THR A 151 -49.91 -39.77 -21.19
CA THR A 151 -50.26 -41.05 -20.51
C THR A 151 -48.97 -41.71 -19.93
N PRO A 152 -48.93 -42.94 -19.34
CA PRO A 152 -48.35 -43.16 -18.00
C PRO A 152 -47.18 -44.18 -17.97
N LEU A 153 -46.64 -44.46 -16.78
CA LEU A 153 -46.40 -45.83 -16.30
C LEU A 153 -46.04 -45.83 -14.79
N GLN A 154 -46.78 -46.67 -14.05
CA GLN A 154 -46.56 -47.03 -12.65
C GLN A 154 -45.30 -47.90 -12.50
N VAL A 155 -44.82 -48.08 -11.25
CA VAL A 155 -44.73 -49.40 -10.57
C VAL A 155 -44.11 -49.23 -9.15
N THR A 156 -44.97 -49.49 -8.16
CA THR A 156 -44.78 -50.10 -6.82
C THR A 156 -43.64 -49.72 -5.85
N GLN A 157 -44.07 -49.19 -4.68
CA GLN A 157 -43.58 -49.40 -3.30
C GLN A 157 -43.51 -50.93 -2.93
N PRO A 158 -42.96 -51.43 -1.77
CA PRO A 158 -43.17 -50.85 -0.43
C PRO A 158 -42.21 -51.22 0.76
N ILE A 159 -42.57 -50.67 1.94
CA ILE A 159 -42.35 -51.11 3.35
C ILE A 159 -40.97 -50.89 4.02
N ALA A 160 -40.93 -50.01 5.02
CA ALA A 160 -40.80 -50.39 6.44
C ALA A 160 -40.89 -49.16 7.38
N ALA A 161 -41.85 -49.20 8.30
CA ALA A 161 -41.89 -48.40 9.54
C ALA A 161 -40.93 -49.06 10.58
N PRO A 162 -40.63 -48.50 11.78
CA PRO A 162 -41.68 -48.22 12.78
C PRO A 162 -41.39 -47.18 13.91
N VAL A 163 -42.43 -47.00 14.72
CA VAL A 163 -42.49 -46.61 16.16
C VAL A 163 -42.35 -45.13 16.55
N ALA A 164 -43.40 -44.66 17.22
CA ALA A 164 -43.53 -43.43 17.97
C ALA A 164 -43.19 -43.63 19.46
N THR A 165 -42.67 -42.57 20.10
CA THR A 165 -42.93 -42.26 21.53
C THR A 165 -42.83 -40.74 21.76
N PRO A 166 -43.71 -40.13 22.58
CA PRO A 166 -43.73 -38.70 22.85
C PRO A 166 -43.04 -38.36 24.18
N VAL A 167 -42.30 -37.25 24.24
CA VAL A 167 -41.82 -36.65 25.51
C VAL A 167 -42.00 -35.12 25.48
N VAL A 168 -42.48 -34.64 26.62
CA VAL A 168 -42.97 -33.32 27.06
C VAL A 168 -41.97 -32.16 26.86
N PRO A 169 -42.42 -30.92 26.55
CA PRO A 169 -41.59 -29.73 26.68
C PRO A 169 -41.66 -29.15 28.10
N ASN A 170 -40.49 -29.00 28.73
CA ASN A 170 -40.31 -28.42 30.06
C ASN A 170 -39.90 -26.94 29.91
N THR A 171 -40.77 -26.02 30.30
CA THR A 171 -40.51 -24.57 30.36
C THR A 171 -39.96 -24.19 31.74
N PRO A 172 -38.80 -23.50 31.84
CA PRO A 172 -38.41 -22.85 33.09
C PRO A 172 -39.07 -21.46 33.20
N SER A 173 -39.89 -21.33 34.24
CA SER A 173 -40.54 -20.13 34.74
C SER A 173 -39.54 -19.13 35.35
N ILE A 174 -39.76 -17.85 35.04
CA ILE A 174 -39.06 -16.65 35.53
C ILE A 174 -39.45 -16.39 37.00
N PRO A 175 -38.51 -16.19 37.94
CA PRO A 175 -38.85 -15.65 39.25
C PRO A 175 -38.98 -14.12 39.20
N ILE A 176 -40.15 -13.66 39.61
CA ILE A 176 -40.53 -12.28 39.93
C ILE A 176 -39.79 -11.87 41.22
N ALA A 177 -39.04 -10.77 41.18
CA ALA A 177 -38.39 -10.17 42.34
C ALA A 177 -39.00 -8.80 42.65
N GLU A 178 -39.76 -8.79 43.74
CA GLU A 178 -39.94 -7.76 44.79
C GLU A 178 -39.48 -6.32 44.54
N GLU A 179 -40.45 -5.40 44.58
CA GLU A 179 -40.27 -3.95 44.61
C GLU A 179 -39.75 -3.49 45.99
N ILE A 180 -38.62 -2.77 46.01
CA ILE A 180 -38.14 -2.03 47.18
C ILE A 180 -38.28 -0.53 46.88
N PRO A 181 -39.00 0.25 47.71
CA PRO A 181 -39.08 1.70 47.53
C PRO A 181 -37.82 2.37 48.08
N LEU A 182 -37.06 3.08 47.22
CA LEU A 182 -35.97 3.95 47.65
C LEU A 182 -36.42 5.42 47.69
N THR A 183 -36.34 5.97 48.89
CA THR A 183 -36.63 7.34 49.31
C THR A 183 -35.70 8.36 48.66
N VAL A 184 -36.27 9.40 48.07
CA VAL A 184 -35.56 10.58 47.55
C VAL A 184 -35.21 11.51 48.72
N HIS A 185 -33.94 11.61 49.06
CA HIS A 185 -33.42 12.70 49.89
C HIS A 185 -32.73 13.73 48.99
N ALA A 186 -33.37 14.89 48.87
CA ALA A 186 -32.77 16.10 48.33
C ALA A 186 -32.02 16.81 49.47
N GLU A 187 -30.70 16.90 49.38
CA GLU A 187 -29.90 17.81 50.20
C GLU A 187 -29.31 18.91 49.33
N VAL A 188 -29.66 20.13 49.72
CA VAL A 188 -29.14 21.41 49.25
C VAL A 188 -27.92 21.74 50.11
N PRO A 189 -26.77 22.11 49.53
CA PRO A 189 -25.80 22.93 50.22
C PRO A 189 -25.82 24.35 49.66
N THR A 190 -26.50 25.22 50.41
CA THR A 190 -26.26 26.66 50.47
C THR A 190 -24.83 26.92 50.95
N GLY A 191 -24.03 27.58 50.12
CA GLY A 191 -22.72 28.12 50.49
C GLY A 191 -22.45 29.38 49.68
N GLY A 192 -22.82 30.53 50.24
CA GLY A 192 -22.29 31.82 49.79
C GLY A 192 -20.91 32.05 50.39
N ILE A 193 -20.11 32.91 49.74
CA ILE A 193 -19.25 33.94 50.34
C ILE A 193 -18.45 34.65 49.22
N GLU A 194 -18.64 35.96 49.20
CA GLU A 194 -17.70 37.07 48.91
C GLU A 194 -17.14 37.33 47.49
N VAL A 195 -17.75 38.37 46.92
CA VAL A 195 -17.17 39.40 46.03
C VAL A 195 -16.04 40.15 46.78
N PRO A 196 -15.01 40.61 46.05
CA PRO A 196 -14.67 42.03 46.19
C PRO A 196 -14.55 42.77 44.86
N ASP A 197 -15.11 43.98 44.89
CA ASP A 197 -14.98 45.07 43.92
C ASP A 197 -13.53 45.57 43.76
N SER A 198 -13.16 45.92 42.52
CA SER A 198 -12.38 47.14 42.18
C SER A 198 -12.34 47.30 40.65
N LYS A 199 -13.15 48.21 40.07
CA LYS A 199 -12.87 49.63 39.75
C LYS A 199 -11.80 49.89 38.65
N LEU A 200 -12.33 50.46 37.55
CA LEU A 200 -11.87 51.61 36.75
C LEU A 200 -10.77 51.46 35.66
N GLY A 201 -11.12 51.97 34.47
CA GLY A 201 -10.23 52.41 33.38
C GLY A 201 -10.69 51.91 32.01
N ASN A 202 -11.65 52.53 31.32
CA ASN A 202 -11.57 53.74 30.48
C ASN A 202 -10.54 53.68 29.32
N GLY A 203 -11.05 53.76 28.08
CA GLY A 203 -10.31 53.84 26.81
C GLY A 203 -10.83 52.77 25.83
N GLY A 204 -11.59 53.05 24.76
CA GLY A 204 -11.67 54.26 23.95
C GLY A 204 -10.73 54.15 22.74
N SER A 205 -11.01 53.27 21.79
CA SER A 205 -10.45 53.39 20.43
C SER A 205 -11.40 52.77 19.38
N THR A 206 -11.96 53.67 18.60
CA THR A 206 -12.62 53.46 17.32
C THR A 206 -11.59 52.99 16.29
N PHE A 207 -11.84 51.85 15.62
CA PHE A 207 -11.09 51.47 14.42
C PHE A 207 -12.03 51.44 13.22
N SER A 208 -11.80 52.39 12.31
CA SER A 208 -12.48 52.54 11.03
C SER A 208 -12.10 51.43 10.06
N LEU A 209 -13.09 50.90 9.33
CA LEU A 209 -12.91 50.06 8.16
C LEU A 209 -12.84 50.95 6.92
N ASP A 210 -11.64 51.15 6.38
CA ASP A 210 -11.45 51.73 5.04
C ASP A 210 -11.51 50.62 3.98
N ASN A 211 -12.61 50.68 3.24
CA ASN A 211 -12.95 49.90 2.06
C ASN A 211 -12.33 50.59 0.83
N SER A 212 -11.27 50.03 0.25
CA SER A 212 -10.72 50.50 -1.02
C SER A 212 -10.91 49.47 -2.14
N SER A 213 -11.95 49.74 -2.94
CA SER A 213 -12.20 49.13 -4.23
C SER A 213 -11.15 49.58 -5.25
N SER A 214 -10.47 48.64 -5.93
CA SER A 214 -9.80 48.93 -7.19
C SER A 214 -10.25 47.97 -8.29
N SER A 215 -11.12 48.51 -9.13
CA SER A 215 -11.61 47.89 -10.36
C SER A 215 -10.55 47.99 -11.46
N SER A 216 -10.07 46.85 -11.97
CA SER A 216 -9.29 46.80 -13.22
C SER A 216 -10.00 45.97 -14.28
N LYS A 217 -10.72 46.69 -15.15
CA LYS A 217 -11.31 46.18 -16.40
C LYS A 217 -10.20 45.85 -17.39
N ARG A 218 -10.02 44.57 -17.77
CA ARG A 218 -9.26 44.20 -18.97
C ARG A 218 -10.17 43.57 -20.04
N ARG A 219 -10.17 44.23 -21.20
CA ARG A 219 -10.92 43.92 -22.42
C ARG A 219 -10.38 42.63 -23.06
N ILE A 220 -11.25 41.63 -23.26
CA ILE A 220 -10.95 40.44 -24.05
C ILE A 220 -11.28 40.71 -25.53
N ARG A 221 -10.25 40.76 -26.38
CA ARG A 221 -10.37 40.77 -27.85
C ARG A 221 -10.53 39.33 -28.35
N ARG A 222 -11.73 39.00 -28.85
CA ARG A 222 -12.01 37.79 -29.64
C ARG A 222 -11.22 37.82 -30.97
N ARG A 223 -10.40 36.80 -31.24
CA ARG A 223 -9.91 36.49 -32.59
C ARG A 223 -10.30 35.06 -32.96
N ARG A 224 -11.42 34.95 -33.68
CA ARG A 224 -11.79 33.78 -34.49
C ARG A 224 -10.78 33.67 -35.63
N LYS A 225 -10.13 32.51 -35.80
CA LYS A 225 -9.54 32.11 -37.08
C LYS A 225 -9.98 30.69 -37.41
N GLN A 226 -10.57 30.58 -38.59
CA GLN A 226 -11.00 29.36 -39.27
C GLN A 226 -9.79 28.50 -39.62
N THR A 227 -9.88 27.20 -39.36
CA THR A 227 -9.00 26.19 -39.95
C THR A 227 -9.67 25.63 -41.19
N LYS A 228 -8.97 25.71 -42.33
CA LYS A 228 -9.29 24.94 -43.54
C LYS A 228 -8.53 23.62 -43.47
N ALA A 229 -9.24 22.55 -43.81
CA ALA A 229 -8.70 21.21 -44.03
C ALA A 229 -7.73 21.21 -45.22
N LEU A 230 -6.62 20.48 -45.12
CA LEU A 230 -5.92 19.95 -46.28
C LEU A 230 -5.23 18.62 -45.95
N SER A 231 -5.69 17.60 -46.65
CA SER A 231 -5.19 16.24 -46.80
C SER A 231 -3.88 16.19 -47.60
N GLY A 232 -3.00 15.24 -47.29
CA GLY A 232 -1.96 14.78 -48.22
C GLY A 232 -0.72 14.20 -47.55
N PHE A 233 -0.63 12.87 -47.49
CA PHE A 233 0.52 12.09 -47.02
C PHE A 233 1.42 11.74 -48.23
N PRO A 234 2.76 11.70 -48.07
CA PRO A 234 3.55 10.71 -48.81
C PRO A 234 4.58 9.98 -47.94
N MET A 235 4.54 8.64 -48.02
CA MET A 235 5.60 7.70 -47.61
C MET A 235 6.75 7.78 -48.64
N PRO A 236 8.03 7.91 -48.22
CA PRO A 236 8.85 6.70 -47.97
C PRO A 236 9.93 6.93 -46.90
N LEU A 237 9.68 6.54 -45.63
CA LEU A 237 10.67 6.66 -44.54
C LEU A 237 10.96 5.35 -43.79
N VAL A 238 10.20 4.29 -44.06
CA VAL A 238 10.29 3.02 -43.30
C VAL A 238 11.52 2.18 -43.69
N ALA A 239 12.04 2.32 -44.91
CA ALA A 239 13.22 1.56 -45.34
C ALA A 239 14.55 2.06 -44.75
N ILE A 240 14.64 3.35 -44.38
CA ILE A 240 15.88 3.95 -43.86
C ILE A 240 16.08 3.61 -42.37
N MET A 241 15.00 3.45 -41.60
CA MET A 241 15.06 3.09 -40.19
C MET A 241 15.52 1.63 -39.96
N CYS A 242 15.18 0.70 -40.85
CA CYS A 242 15.59 -0.70 -40.69
C CYS A 242 17.10 -0.90 -40.89
N LEU A 243 17.77 -0.10 -41.72
CA LEU A 243 19.22 -0.19 -41.93
C LEU A 243 20.04 0.42 -40.78
N LEU A 244 19.50 1.42 -40.07
CA LEU A 244 20.19 2.03 -38.92
C LEU A 244 20.19 1.11 -37.69
N LEU A 245 19.14 0.31 -37.48
CA LEU A 245 19.07 -0.60 -36.34
C LEU A 245 20.04 -1.79 -36.45
N VAL A 246 20.32 -2.28 -37.66
CA VAL A 246 21.28 -3.39 -37.85
C VAL A 246 22.73 -2.93 -37.62
N GLY A 247 23.06 -1.66 -37.92
CA GLY A 247 24.41 -1.11 -37.69
C GLY A 247 24.77 -0.96 -36.20
N ILE A 248 23.79 -0.65 -35.35
CA ILE A 248 24.00 -0.45 -33.90
C ILE A 248 24.27 -1.79 -33.19
N VAL A 249 23.64 -2.88 -33.63
CA VAL A 249 23.84 -4.22 -33.04
C VAL A 249 25.26 -4.76 -33.34
N VAL A 250 25.82 -4.48 -34.53
CA VAL A 250 27.17 -4.94 -34.89
C VAL A 250 28.27 -4.17 -34.13
N THR A 251 28.04 -2.89 -33.81
CA THR A 251 29.03 -2.07 -33.08
C THR A 251 29.09 -2.37 -31.59
N LEU A 252 27.99 -2.85 -30.99
CA LEU A 252 27.97 -3.28 -29.59
C LEU A 252 28.64 -4.64 -29.36
N VAL A 253 28.70 -5.51 -30.37
CA VAL A 253 29.35 -6.82 -30.24
C VAL A 253 30.88 -6.71 -30.33
N VAL A 254 31.41 -5.73 -31.06
CA VAL A 254 32.87 -5.55 -31.21
C VAL A 254 33.52 -4.84 -30.01
N THR A 255 32.75 -4.09 -29.22
CA THR A 255 33.31 -3.30 -28.10
C THR A 255 33.35 -4.04 -26.76
N LYS A 256 32.77 -5.26 -26.65
CA LYS A 256 32.73 -6.03 -25.40
C LYS A 256 33.73 -7.19 -25.29
N SER A 257 34.62 -7.38 -26.26
CA SER A 257 35.72 -8.36 -26.17
C SER A 257 37.07 -7.64 -25.99
N GLY A 258 37.49 -7.44 -24.74
CA GLY A 258 38.82 -6.91 -24.43
C GLY A 258 39.18 -7.12 -22.97
N GLY A 259 39.86 -8.24 -22.70
CA GLY A 259 40.52 -8.52 -21.41
C GLY A 259 41.82 -7.72 -21.22
N PRO A 260 42.45 -7.84 -20.04
CA PRO A 260 43.38 -6.85 -19.50
C PRO A 260 44.84 -7.14 -19.85
N GLU A 261 45.72 -6.24 -19.38
CA GLU A 261 47.17 -6.40 -19.16
C GLU A 261 48.08 -5.59 -20.11
N VAL A 262 48.80 -4.61 -19.53
CA VAL A 262 50.28 -4.53 -19.47
C VAL A 262 50.66 -3.15 -18.92
N ALA A 263 51.45 -3.16 -17.84
CA ALA A 263 52.16 -2.03 -17.28
C ALA A 263 53.29 -1.56 -18.20
N LEU A 264 53.64 -0.26 -18.18
CA LEU A 264 55.02 0.24 -18.28
C LEU A 264 55.12 1.78 -18.17
N GLU A 265 56.03 2.18 -17.30
CA GLU A 265 56.97 3.31 -17.40
C GLU A 265 56.54 4.79 -17.29
N ALA A 266 57.14 5.42 -16.26
CA ALA A 266 57.48 6.83 -16.20
C ALA A 266 58.61 7.19 -17.19
N PRO A 267 58.78 8.48 -17.54
CA PRO A 267 59.96 9.17 -16.99
C PRO A 267 59.77 10.66 -16.63
N LYS A 268 60.75 11.14 -15.87
CA LYS A 268 60.97 12.48 -15.31
C LYS A 268 61.31 13.54 -16.38
N ASN A 269 60.88 14.80 -16.16
CA ASN A 269 61.72 15.99 -15.90
C ASN A 269 61.04 17.34 -16.30
N THR A 270 61.25 18.31 -15.39
CA THR A 270 61.07 19.78 -15.29
C THR A 270 61.40 20.65 -16.54
N PRO A 271 61.30 22.02 -16.57
CA PRO A 271 60.74 23.04 -15.62
C PRO A 271 59.99 24.26 -16.26
N LEU A 272 59.56 25.20 -15.37
CA LEU A 272 59.46 26.68 -15.54
C LEU A 272 58.30 27.28 -16.39
N SER A 273 57.41 28.03 -15.73
CA SER A 273 57.31 29.49 -15.91
C SER A 273 56.38 30.14 -14.88
N ASP A 274 56.86 31.26 -14.36
CA ASP A 274 56.21 32.21 -13.48
C ASP A 274 54.92 32.78 -14.08
N THR A 275 53.96 33.13 -13.22
CA THR A 275 53.42 34.50 -13.22
C THR A 275 52.77 34.80 -11.87
N SER A 276 53.43 35.75 -11.21
CA SER A 276 52.93 36.62 -10.16
C SER A 276 51.52 37.13 -10.46
N ASN A 277 50.62 37.09 -9.47
CA ASN A 277 49.81 38.26 -9.20
C ASN A 277 49.50 38.38 -7.70
N ASP A 278 50.13 39.42 -7.17
CA ASP A 278 50.03 40.02 -5.87
C ASP A 278 48.68 40.75 -5.71
N ARG A 279 47.96 40.47 -4.62
CA ARG A 279 47.01 41.41 -4.00
C ARG A 279 46.61 40.88 -2.62
N GLY A 280 47.24 41.45 -1.60
CA GLY A 280 46.83 41.26 -0.21
C GLY A 280 45.45 41.83 0.09
N ASN A 281 44.83 41.35 1.16
CA ASN A 281 44.26 42.24 2.16
C ASN A 281 44.02 41.54 3.50
N GLU A 282 44.42 42.27 4.55
CA GLU A 282 43.85 42.36 5.90
C GLU A 282 43.71 41.15 6.84
N ASN A 283 44.64 41.15 7.80
CA ASN A 283 44.51 40.65 9.17
C ASN A 283 43.18 41.09 9.82
N VAL A 284 42.32 40.11 10.16
CA VAL A 284 41.29 40.29 11.19
C VAL A 284 41.72 39.57 12.46
N LYS A 285 41.81 40.41 13.50
CA LYS A 285 42.21 40.15 14.88
C LYS A 285 41.17 39.26 15.56
N VAL A 286 41.59 38.07 15.98
CA VAL A 286 40.80 37.16 16.83
C VAL A 286 40.64 37.80 18.20
N ALA A 287 39.40 38.09 18.59
CA ALA A 287 39.02 38.50 19.94
C ALA A 287 38.37 37.31 20.65
N GLU A 288 38.90 37.02 21.83
CA GLU A 288 38.42 36.01 22.78
C GLU A 288 36.95 36.24 23.16
N ARG A 289 36.17 35.15 23.20
CA ARG A 289 34.79 35.09 23.69
C ARG A 289 34.78 34.29 25.00
N PRO A 290 34.24 34.83 26.11
CA PRO A 290 34.19 34.12 27.38
C PRO A 290 32.87 33.35 27.57
N GLU A 291 32.95 32.42 28.53
CA GLU A 291 31.89 31.90 29.42
C GLU A 291 30.82 30.95 28.88
N LYS A 292 31.13 29.65 29.05
CA LYS A 292 30.45 28.71 29.96
C LYS A 292 29.03 29.09 30.39
N ILE A 293 28.04 28.40 29.81
CA ILE A 293 26.68 28.27 30.34
C ILE A 293 26.41 26.78 30.59
N GLU A 294 26.06 26.48 31.84
CA GLU A 294 25.54 25.22 32.36
C GLU A 294 24.22 24.82 31.66
N PRO A 295 23.98 23.55 31.34
CA PRO A 295 22.66 23.12 30.89
C PRO A 295 21.71 22.91 32.08
N GLU A 296 20.65 23.72 32.11
CA GLU A 296 19.46 23.52 32.94
C GLU A 296 18.80 22.17 32.60
N GLN A 297 18.38 21.47 33.66
CA GLN A 297 17.60 20.24 33.60
C GLN A 297 16.13 20.57 33.30
N ASP A 298 15.59 20.04 32.21
CA ASP A 298 14.16 20.00 31.97
C ASP A 298 13.48 18.93 32.87
N PRO A 299 12.28 19.22 33.42
CA PRO A 299 11.56 18.31 34.31
C PRO A 299 10.86 17.17 33.54
N GLU A 300 10.89 16.00 34.18
CA GLU A 300 10.23 14.75 33.79
C GLU A 300 8.81 14.95 33.21
N SER A 301 8.62 14.48 31.98
CA SER A 301 7.28 14.13 31.48
C SER A 301 6.80 12.84 32.16
N PRO A 302 5.59 12.82 32.77
CA PRO A 302 5.08 11.62 33.39
C PRO A 302 4.71 10.58 32.31
N GLN A 303 5.42 9.46 32.31
CA GLN A 303 5.05 8.27 31.56
C GLN A 303 3.67 7.79 32.02
N GLY A 304 2.65 8.05 31.21
CA GLY A 304 1.32 7.48 31.38
C GLY A 304 1.39 5.97 31.29
N LYS A 305 1.00 5.28 32.36
CA LYS A 305 0.81 3.82 32.38
C LYS A 305 -0.18 3.44 31.26
N PRO A 306 0.07 2.36 30.49
CA PRO A 306 -0.88 1.87 29.50
C PRO A 306 -2.18 1.48 30.19
N MET A 307 -3.30 2.05 29.70
CA MET A 307 -4.64 1.70 30.16
C MET A 307 -4.88 0.20 29.90
N SER A 308 -5.44 -0.46 30.91
CA SER A 308 -5.88 -1.86 30.84
C SER A 308 -6.92 -2.03 29.72
N LYS A 309 -6.66 -2.99 28.83
CA LYS A 309 -7.62 -3.48 27.82
C LYS A 309 -8.95 -3.82 28.48
N ASP A 310 -10.03 -3.34 27.87
CA ASP A 310 -11.41 -3.63 28.25
C ASP A 310 -11.67 -5.16 28.19
N PRO A 311 -12.06 -5.82 29.29
CA PRO A 311 -12.23 -7.28 29.35
C PRO A 311 -13.46 -7.81 28.58
N GLY A 312 -14.22 -6.95 27.90
CA GLY A 312 -15.45 -7.33 27.18
C GLY A 312 -15.27 -8.00 25.82
N THR A 313 -14.05 -8.08 25.26
CA THR A 313 -13.86 -8.65 23.91
C THR A 313 -13.58 -10.14 23.99
N GLY A 314 -14.64 -10.93 23.78
CA GLY A 314 -14.68 -12.28 23.19
C GLY A 314 -13.53 -13.26 23.48
N VAL A 315 -13.87 -14.39 24.08
CA VAL A 315 -13.10 -15.64 24.03
C VAL A 315 -12.50 -15.85 22.63
N ASN A 316 -11.19 -15.88 22.55
CA ASN A 316 -10.40 -15.96 21.32
C ASN A 316 -10.81 -17.16 20.44
N PRO A 317 -11.38 -16.94 19.24
CA PRO A 317 -11.85 -18.02 18.36
C PRO A 317 -10.75 -18.58 17.44
N LEU A 318 -9.49 -18.10 17.54
CA LEU A 318 -8.43 -18.52 16.62
C LEU A 318 -7.87 -19.90 16.96
N SER A 319 -7.83 -20.78 15.97
CA SER A 319 -7.25 -22.11 16.09
C SER A 319 -5.73 -22.00 16.26
N PRO A 320 -5.12 -22.77 17.20
CA PRO A 320 -3.67 -22.72 17.41
C PRO A 320 -2.91 -23.10 16.13
N LEU A 321 -1.70 -22.58 15.96
CA LEU A 321 -0.83 -22.94 14.83
C LEU A 321 -0.52 -24.46 14.83
N PRO A 322 -0.30 -25.07 13.65
CA PRO A 322 0.21 -26.44 13.57
C PRO A 322 1.51 -26.61 14.36
N LYS A 323 1.67 -27.74 15.04
CA LYS A 323 2.81 -27.98 15.95
C LYS A 323 4.16 -28.16 15.24
N ASP A 324 4.16 -28.46 13.95
CA ASP A 324 5.36 -28.84 13.19
C ASP A 324 5.93 -27.71 12.30
N PHE A 325 5.58 -26.45 12.59
CA PHE A 325 6.04 -25.30 11.83
C PHE A 325 7.59 -25.16 11.84
N GLY A 326 8.20 -24.98 10.67
CA GLY A 326 9.63 -24.68 10.51
C GLY A 326 10.60 -25.85 10.69
N THR A 327 10.11 -27.06 10.94
CA THR A 327 10.98 -28.25 10.93
C THR A 327 11.09 -28.72 9.48
N PRO A 328 12.29 -28.82 8.87
CA PRO A 328 12.43 -29.41 7.56
C PRO A 328 11.90 -30.85 7.66
N GLU A 329 10.76 -31.09 7.01
CA GLU A 329 10.14 -32.39 6.91
C GLU A 329 11.11 -33.28 6.14
N SER A 330 11.95 -34.02 6.88
CA SER A 330 12.68 -35.14 6.32
C SER A 330 11.63 -36.13 5.87
N GLU A 331 11.49 -36.35 4.57
CA GLU A 331 10.57 -37.33 3.99
C GLU A 331 10.92 -38.73 4.54
N VAL A 332 10.33 -39.10 5.67
CA VAL A 332 10.36 -40.47 6.18
C VAL A 332 9.29 -41.21 5.42
N GLY A 333 9.71 -42.04 4.46
CA GLY A 333 8.82 -42.90 3.69
C GLY A 333 7.91 -43.77 4.59
N PRO A 334 6.78 -44.25 4.06
CA PRO A 334 5.75 -44.94 4.84
C PRO A 334 6.32 -46.19 5.52
N MET A 335 6.43 -46.15 6.85
CA MET A 335 6.73 -47.31 7.67
C MET A 335 5.60 -48.34 7.56
N PRO A 336 5.88 -49.60 7.17
CA PRO A 336 4.86 -50.64 7.10
C PRO A 336 4.38 -51.06 8.51
N GLU A 337 3.08 -51.35 8.60
CA GLU A 337 2.38 -51.80 9.79
C GLU A 337 3.06 -53.00 10.47
N LYS A 338 3.24 -52.87 11.79
CA LYS A 338 3.73 -53.89 12.72
C LYS A 338 2.82 -55.12 12.73
N MET A 339 3.32 -56.24 12.20
CA MET A 339 2.84 -57.59 12.52
C MET A 339 3.50 -58.13 13.80
N PRO A 340 2.87 -59.11 14.50
CA PRO A 340 3.28 -59.51 15.85
C PRO A 340 4.60 -60.28 15.89
N GLU A 341 5.32 -60.03 16.99
CA GLU A 341 6.60 -60.59 17.40
C GLU A 341 6.72 -62.10 17.12
N THR A 342 7.57 -62.42 16.16
CA THR A 342 8.36 -63.64 16.22
C THR A 342 9.81 -63.22 16.25
N ASN A 343 10.54 -63.73 17.25
CA ASN A 343 11.95 -63.48 17.50
C ASN A 343 12.78 -64.57 16.78
N PRO A 344 13.29 -64.32 15.57
CA PRO A 344 14.48 -64.98 15.08
C PRO A 344 15.68 -64.03 15.26
N GLN A 345 16.76 -64.59 15.80
CA GLN A 345 18.08 -63.96 15.92
C GLN A 345 18.40 -63.12 14.68
N SER A 346 18.57 -61.82 14.87
CA SER A 346 19.02 -60.91 13.82
C SER A 346 20.34 -61.42 13.24
N PRO A 347 20.41 -61.73 11.93
CA PRO A 347 21.70 -61.87 11.27
C PRO A 347 22.44 -60.54 11.38
N ASP A 348 23.76 -60.61 11.58
CA ASP A 348 24.65 -59.45 11.54
C ASP A 348 24.27 -58.57 10.34
N PRO A 349 24.06 -57.25 10.53
CA PRO A 349 23.72 -56.36 9.43
C PRO A 349 24.83 -56.44 8.39
N GLU A 350 24.50 -57.04 7.25
CA GLU A 350 25.31 -57.01 6.05
C GLU A 350 25.57 -55.52 5.74
N PRO A 351 26.84 -55.11 5.55
CA PRO A 351 27.17 -53.70 5.37
C PRO A 351 26.43 -53.19 4.13
N GLU A 352 25.39 -52.39 4.36
CA GLU A 352 24.68 -51.69 3.30
C GLU A 352 25.71 -50.88 2.52
N ASP A 353 25.86 -51.19 1.23
CA ASP A 353 26.72 -50.46 0.32
C ASP A 353 26.41 -48.97 0.45
N PRO A 354 27.43 -48.10 0.59
CA PRO A 354 27.23 -46.68 0.82
C PRO A 354 26.35 -46.11 -0.30
N GLU A 355 25.21 -45.51 0.08
CA GLU A 355 24.31 -44.88 -0.87
C GLU A 355 25.10 -43.95 -1.82
N PRO A 356 24.88 -44.06 -3.14
CA PRO A 356 25.63 -43.29 -4.12
C PRO A 356 25.43 -41.80 -3.83
N LYS A 357 26.55 -41.10 -3.60
CA LYS A 357 26.58 -39.66 -3.38
C LYS A 357 25.80 -38.96 -4.51
N PRO A 358 24.83 -38.09 -4.20
CA PRO A 358 23.98 -37.46 -5.21
C PRO A 358 24.84 -36.73 -6.26
N GLU A 359 24.46 -36.90 -7.53
CA GLU A 359 25.13 -36.22 -8.63
C GLU A 359 24.93 -34.70 -8.53
N PRO A 360 25.97 -33.89 -8.82
CA PRO A 360 25.85 -32.44 -8.81
C PRO A 360 24.84 -31.96 -9.86
N LEU A 361 24.09 -30.91 -9.52
CA LEU A 361 23.12 -30.27 -10.42
C LEU A 361 23.74 -29.87 -11.76
N THR A 362 23.08 -30.26 -12.85
CA THR A 362 23.47 -29.85 -14.20
C THR A 362 23.19 -28.37 -14.44
N SER A 363 23.89 -27.73 -15.38
CA SER A 363 23.69 -26.30 -15.71
C SER A 363 22.27 -26.00 -16.20
N GLU A 364 21.62 -26.94 -16.90
CA GLU A 364 20.24 -26.80 -17.37
C GLU A 364 19.25 -26.83 -16.19
N GLU A 365 19.45 -27.73 -15.22
CA GLU A 365 18.63 -27.79 -14.01
C GLU A 365 18.78 -26.54 -13.15
N LYS A 366 20.01 -26.00 -13.02
CA LYS A 366 20.26 -24.73 -12.31
C LYS A 366 19.48 -23.56 -12.94
N ALA A 367 19.51 -23.44 -14.27
CA ALA A 367 18.79 -22.38 -14.99
C ALA A 367 17.27 -22.51 -14.81
N LYS A 368 16.75 -23.74 -14.89
CA LYS A 368 15.34 -24.03 -14.66
C LYS A 368 14.92 -23.74 -13.21
N LEU A 369 15.74 -24.10 -12.23
CA LEU A 369 15.48 -23.82 -10.82
C LEU A 369 15.42 -22.30 -10.56
N LYS A 370 16.34 -21.52 -11.13
CA LYS A 370 16.32 -20.05 -11.05
C LYS A 370 15.02 -19.48 -11.58
N GLU A 371 14.57 -19.92 -12.75
CA GLU A 371 13.29 -19.48 -13.35
C GLU A 371 12.10 -19.81 -12.43
N ILE A 372 12.02 -21.02 -11.91
CA ILE A 372 10.93 -21.44 -11.01
C ILE A 372 10.92 -20.63 -9.71
N LEU A 373 12.07 -20.46 -9.04
CA LEU A 373 12.15 -19.72 -7.78
C LEU A 373 11.88 -18.23 -7.95
N THR A 374 12.35 -17.62 -9.04
CA THR A 374 12.03 -16.23 -9.37
C THR A 374 10.53 -16.04 -9.62
N LEU A 375 9.89 -16.94 -10.38
CA LEU A 375 8.44 -16.92 -10.59
C LEU A 375 7.68 -17.07 -9.28
N ALA A 376 8.08 -18.04 -8.44
CA ALA A 376 7.49 -18.26 -7.12
C ALA A 376 7.57 -17.02 -6.23
N ARG A 377 8.70 -16.30 -6.22
CA ARG A 377 8.89 -15.06 -5.47
C ARG A 377 8.00 -13.92 -5.98
N VAL A 378 7.84 -13.78 -7.29
CA VAL A 378 6.92 -12.79 -7.89
C VAL A 378 5.48 -13.12 -7.53
N ALA A 379 5.06 -14.38 -7.66
CA ALA A 379 3.72 -14.82 -7.28
C ALA A 379 3.43 -14.57 -5.79
N LEU A 380 4.44 -14.79 -4.92
CA LEU A 380 4.33 -14.52 -3.49
C LEU A 380 4.13 -13.02 -3.20
N ALA A 381 4.84 -12.16 -3.92
CA ALA A 381 4.69 -10.70 -3.84
C ALA A 381 3.28 -10.23 -4.25
N GLU A 382 2.71 -10.88 -5.26
CA GLU A 382 1.32 -10.64 -5.70
C GLU A 382 0.26 -11.30 -4.81
N ARG A 383 0.70 -12.03 -3.77
CA ARG A 383 -0.13 -12.82 -2.84
C ARG A 383 -0.92 -13.93 -3.54
N ASN A 384 -0.39 -14.46 -4.65
CA ASN A 384 -0.93 -15.63 -5.31
C ASN A 384 -0.30 -16.90 -4.74
N LEU A 385 -0.82 -17.32 -3.58
CA LEU A 385 -0.26 -18.44 -2.82
C LEU A 385 -0.39 -19.78 -3.53
N GLU A 386 -1.40 -19.95 -4.39
CA GLU A 386 -1.60 -21.17 -5.17
C GLU A 386 -0.46 -21.34 -6.19
N ILE A 387 -0.18 -20.30 -6.99
CA ILE A 387 0.95 -20.33 -7.93
C ILE A 387 2.28 -20.51 -7.19
N THR A 388 2.49 -19.81 -6.06
CA THR A 388 3.73 -19.99 -5.28
C THR A 388 3.90 -21.45 -4.83
N ALA A 389 2.84 -22.10 -4.34
CA ALA A 389 2.89 -23.49 -3.90
C ALA A 389 3.20 -24.45 -5.06
N GLU A 390 2.57 -24.25 -6.23
CA GLU A 390 2.86 -25.04 -7.44
C GLU A 390 4.32 -24.93 -7.87
N GLN A 391 4.87 -23.71 -7.89
CA GLN A 391 6.27 -23.49 -8.24
C GLN A 391 7.23 -24.08 -7.19
N LEU A 392 6.92 -23.97 -5.90
CA LEU A 392 7.72 -24.60 -4.86
C LEU A 392 7.71 -26.13 -4.98
N ALA A 393 6.56 -26.74 -5.32
CA ALA A 393 6.48 -28.17 -5.58
C ALA A 393 7.31 -28.60 -6.81
N ALA A 394 7.39 -27.75 -7.85
CA ALA A 394 8.28 -28.00 -8.98
C ALA A 394 9.77 -27.82 -8.61
N ALA A 395 10.08 -26.84 -7.75
CA ALA A 395 11.45 -26.56 -7.30
C ALA A 395 12.02 -27.65 -6.40
N SER A 396 11.20 -28.27 -5.54
CA SER A 396 11.65 -29.29 -4.58
C SER A 396 12.31 -30.50 -5.25
N ALA A 397 11.85 -30.89 -6.44
CA ALA A 397 12.41 -32.00 -7.21
C ALA A 397 13.83 -31.71 -7.75
N ILE A 398 14.18 -30.43 -7.88
CA ILE A 398 15.43 -29.95 -8.47
C ILE A 398 16.41 -29.51 -7.36
N ALA A 399 15.93 -28.83 -6.32
CA ALA A 399 16.73 -28.22 -5.26
C ALA A 399 17.27 -29.23 -4.22
N ARG A 400 18.08 -30.20 -4.65
CA ARG A 400 18.49 -31.37 -3.85
C ARG A 400 19.60 -31.10 -2.83
N GLU A 401 20.59 -30.25 -3.14
CA GLU A 401 21.75 -30.04 -2.26
C GLU A 401 22.27 -28.60 -2.32
N GLY A 402 23.01 -28.20 -1.28
CA GLY A 402 23.82 -26.99 -1.24
C GLY A 402 23.01 -25.69 -1.20
N GLU A 403 23.48 -24.70 -1.98
CA GLU A 403 22.87 -23.37 -2.06
C GLU A 403 21.46 -23.42 -2.65
N ALA A 404 21.24 -24.25 -3.68
CA ALA A 404 19.95 -24.47 -4.30
C ALA A 404 18.88 -24.93 -3.29
N ALA A 405 19.22 -25.91 -2.46
CA ALA A 405 18.35 -26.38 -1.38
C ALA A 405 18.07 -25.27 -0.36
N SER A 406 19.08 -24.48 0.00
CA SER A 406 18.94 -23.39 0.96
C SER A 406 18.03 -22.27 0.44
N SER A 407 18.21 -21.82 -0.81
CA SER A 407 17.34 -20.84 -1.46
C SER A 407 15.88 -21.31 -1.53
N TYR A 408 15.67 -22.59 -1.88
CA TYR A 408 14.34 -23.20 -1.89
C TYR A 408 13.71 -23.17 -0.48
N GLN A 409 14.44 -23.63 0.55
CA GLN A 409 13.92 -23.66 1.93
C GLN A 409 13.59 -22.26 2.46
N ARG A 410 14.39 -21.25 2.14
CA ARG A 410 14.11 -19.85 2.51
C ARG A 410 12.82 -19.34 1.88
N LEU A 411 12.62 -19.57 0.58
CA LEU A 411 11.40 -19.16 -0.09
C LEU A 411 10.18 -19.93 0.41
N LYS A 412 10.33 -21.24 0.68
CA LYS A 412 9.30 -22.08 1.30
C LYS A 412 8.89 -21.54 2.67
N LEU A 413 9.85 -21.20 3.53
CA LEU A 413 9.58 -20.60 4.84
C LEU A 413 8.78 -19.30 4.72
N MET A 414 9.16 -18.40 3.80
CA MET A 414 8.41 -17.15 3.58
C MET A 414 7.00 -17.41 3.07
N HIS A 415 6.83 -18.36 2.14
CA HIS A 415 5.51 -18.78 1.68
C HIS A 415 4.64 -19.30 2.84
N GLU A 416 5.17 -20.17 3.69
CA GLU A 416 4.44 -20.73 4.84
C GLU A 416 4.04 -19.66 5.86
N LEU A 417 4.93 -18.71 6.17
CA LEU A 417 4.65 -17.59 7.07
C LEU A 417 3.54 -16.70 6.50
N VAL A 418 3.59 -16.35 5.21
CA VAL A 418 2.56 -15.53 4.56
C VAL A 418 1.24 -16.28 4.44
N HIS A 419 1.28 -17.58 4.12
CA HIS A 419 0.10 -18.45 4.08
C HIS A 419 -0.59 -18.49 5.46
N ASN A 420 0.17 -18.69 6.53
CA ASN A 420 -0.37 -18.67 7.89
C ASN A 420 -0.90 -17.30 8.31
N PHE A 421 -0.22 -16.22 7.93
CA PHE A 421 -0.73 -14.87 8.15
C PHE A 421 -2.12 -14.71 7.50
N ASN A 422 -2.26 -15.07 6.22
CA ASN A 422 -3.53 -14.94 5.49
C ASN A 422 -4.62 -15.84 6.08
N ARG A 423 -4.29 -17.08 6.46
CA ARG A 423 -5.23 -17.98 7.12
C ARG A 423 -5.78 -17.38 8.42
N LEU A 424 -4.90 -16.90 9.30
CA LEU A 424 -5.28 -16.29 10.57
C LEU A 424 -6.04 -14.97 10.37
N ALA A 425 -5.66 -14.16 9.39
CA ALA A 425 -6.37 -12.94 9.04
C ALA A 425 -7.79 -13.23 8.54
N ASN A 426 -7.96 -14.24 7.69
CA ASN A 426 -9.28 -14.67 7.21
C ASN A 426 -10.14 -15.19 8.36
N GLN A 427 -9.59 -16.04 9.23
CA GLN A 427 -10.30 -16.55 10.41
C GLN A 427 -10.72 -15.40 11.36
N ALA A 428 -9.86 -14.39 11.54
CA ALA A 428 -10.21 -13.20 12.31
C ALA A 428 -11.34 -12.39 11.64
N MET A 429 -11.28 -12.19 10.32
CA MET A 429 -12.34 -11.51 9.57
C MET A 429 -13.67 -12.25 9.68
N ASP A 430 -13.68 -13.57 9.60
CA ASP A 430 -14.88 -14.41 9.75
C ASP A 430 -15.51 -14.31 11.14
N SER A 431 -14.73 -13.90 12.16
CA SER A 431 -15.21 -13.69 13.52
C SER A 431 -15.76 -12.28 13.77
N TYR A 432 -15.62 -11.35 12.82
CA TYR A 432 -16.08 -9.98 13.01
C TYR A 432 -17.58 -9.82 12.75
N GLU A 433 -18.24 -9.15 13.69
CA GLU A 433 -19.61 -8.67 13.53
C GLU A 433 -19.62 -7.22 13.03
N SER A 434 -20.72 -6.80 12.40
CA SER A 434 -20.93 -5.38 12.07
C SER A 434 -20.85 -4.52 13.34
N GLY A 435 -20.00 -3.50 13.33
CA GLY A 435 -19.69 -2.66 14.48
C GLY A 435 -18.35 -2.99 15.14
N SER A 436 -17.71 -4.13 14.82
CA SER A 436 -16.38 -4.48 15.35
C SER A 436 -15.35 -3.40 15.04
N GLU A 437 -14.51 -3.04 16.01
CA GLU A 437 -13.44 -2.05 15.81
C GLU A 437 -12.10 -2.73 15.47
N ILE A 438 -11.43 -2.21 14.45
CA ILE A 438 -10.07 -2.60 14.07
C ILE A 438 -9.17 -1.37 14.20
N ASN A 439 -8.09 -1.49 14.96
CA ASN A 439 -7.09 -0.43 15.09
C ASN A 439 -6.15 -0.47 13.88
N VAL A 440 -6.23 0.54 13.01
CA VAL A 440 -5.40 0.69 11.81
C VAL A 440 -4.28 1.68 12.12
N GLY A 441 -3.10 1.16 12.46
CA GLY A 441 -1.98 1.99 12.93
C GLY A 441 -2.21 2.52 14.35
N SER A 442 -1.59 3.66 14.69
CA SER A 442 -1.62 4.20 16.06
C SER A 442 -2.85 5.05 16.39
N SER A 443 -3.53 5.61 15.39
CA SER A 443 -4.54 6.66 15.60
C SER A 443 -5.87 6.42 14.91
N THR A 444 -5.96 5.51 13.94
CA THR A 444 -7.18 5.34 13.13
C THR A 444 -7.95 4.11 13.58
N LYS A 445 -9.20 4.31 13.99
CA LYS A 445 -10.15 3.23 14.22
C LYS A 445 -11.00 3.01 12.96
N ALA A 446 -10.99 1.79 12.46
CA ALA A 446 -11.89 1.34 11.40
C ALA A 446 -13.02 0.51 12.03
N VAL A 447 -14.26 0.80 11.65
CA VAL A 447 -15.43 0.03 12.10
C VAL A 447 -15.84 -0.92 10.99
N VAL A 448 -15.94 -2.21 11.29
CA VAL A 448 -16.43 -3.23 10.35
C VAL A 448 -17.90 -2.95 10.07
N VAL A 449 -18.27 -2.88 8.80
CA VAL A 449 -19.66 -2.69 8.36
C VAL A 449 -20.23 -3.98 7.82
N GLU A 450 -19.47 -4.69 6.99
CA GLU A 450 -19.90 -5.95 6.38
C GLU A 450 -18.69 -6.85 6.14
N VAL A 451 -18.89 -8.15 6.38
CA VAL A 451 -17.92 -9.21 6.09
C VAL A 451 -18.57 -10.18 5.12
N THR A 452 -17.96 -10.35 3.95
CA THR A 452 -18.36 -11.37 2.97
C THR A 452 -17.22 -12.36 2.77
N PRO A 453 -17.44 -13.50 2.08
CA PRO A 453 -16.37 -14.44 1.75
C PRO A 453 -15.24 -13.82 0.91
N ASP A 454 -15.53 -12.79 0.13
CA ASP A 454 -14.60 -12.20 -0.84
C ASP A 454 -14.00 -10.86 -0.38
N GLU A 455 -14.73 -10.10 0.43
CA GLU A 455 -14.37 -8.74 0.82
C GLU A 455 -14.72 -8.39 2.27
N LEU A 456 -14.02 -7.39 2.79
CA LEU A 456 -14.24 -6.77 4.08
C LEU A 456 -14.56 -5.28 3.85
N THR A 457 -15.76 -4.87 4.22
CA THR A 457 -16.20 -3.48 4.16
C THR A 457 -16.07 -2.82 5.52
N ILE A 458 -15.31 -1.73 5.57
CA ILE A 458 -15.05 -0.94 6.79
C ILE A 458 -15.43 0.53 6.59
N LYS A 459 -15.75 1.20 7.69
CA LYS A 459 -15.87 2.66 7.77
C LYS A 459 -14.71 3.22 8.57
N ALA A 460 -13.86 4.02 7.94
CA ALA A 460 -12.72 4.68 8.56
C ALA A 460 -12.75 6.18 8.26
N ALA A 461 -12.60 7.03 9.28
CA ALA A 461 -12.69 8.49 9.16
C ALA A 461 -13.96 8.95 8.41
N GLY A 462 -15.10 8.30 8.67
CA GLY A 462 -16.39 8.61 8.03
C GLY A 462 -16.57 8.07 6.61
N VAL A 463 -15.53 7.50 5.99
CA VAL A 463 -15.55 6.98 4.61
C VAL A 463 -15.71 5.47 4.62
N LEU A 464 -16.68 4.95 3.87
CA LEU A 464 -16.87 3.53 3.63
C LEU A 464 -15.88 3.04 2.56
N ARG A 465 -15.18 1.93 2.83
CA ARG A 465 -14.25 1.29 1.90
C ARG A 465 -14.43 -0.22 1.94
N SER A 466 -14.52 -0.84 0.76
CA SER A 466 -14.43 -2.29 0.62
C SER A 466 -13.00 -2.71 0.26
N HIS A 467 -12.52 -3.78 0.88
CA HIS A 467 -11.21 -4.38 0.63
C HIS A 467 -11.37 -5.87 0.33
N PRO A 468 -10.92 -6.36 -0.84
CA PRO A 468 -10.85 -7.79 -1.10
C PRO A 468 -9.96 -8.48 -0.07
N ARG A 469 -10.33 -9.67 0.40
CA ARG A 469 -9.57 -10.39 1.44
C ARG A 469 -8.13 -10.71 1.03
N ASN A 470 -7.90 -10.99 -0.26
CA ASN A 470 -6.55 -11.19 -0.79
C ASN A 470 -5.76 -9.88 -1.01
N LYS A 471 -6.43 -8.72 -0.98
CA LYS A 471 -5.84 -7.39 -1.24
C LYS A 471 -6.14 -6.40 -0.13
N LEU A 472 -6.02 -6.85 1.13
CA LEU A 472 -6.07 -5.96 2.29
C LEU A 472 -4.96 -4.92 2.23
N SER A 473 -5.31 -3.68 2.59
CA SER A 473 -4.32 -2.62 2.80
C SER A 473 -3.37 -3.02 3.94
N VAL A 474 -2.13 -2.53 3.88
CA VAL A 474 -1.10 -2.88 4.88
C VAL A 474 -1.55 -2.51 6.30
N GLY A 475 -2.09 -1.31 6.48
CA GLY A 475 -2.59 -0.87 7.78
C GLY A 475 -3.70 -1.76 8.32
N LEU A 476 -4.63 -2.19 7.47
CA LEU A 476 -5.74 -3.05 7.86
C LEU A 476 -5.26 -4.46 8.21
N ALA A 477 -4.38 -5.04 7.39
CA ALA A 477 -3.79 -6.35 7.66
C ALA A 477 -2.98 -6.36 8.97
N MET A 478 -2.16 -5.33 9.21
CA MET A 478 -1.42 -5.19 10.47
C MET A 478 -2.38 -4.99 11.65
N GLY A 479 -3.42 -4.18 11.49
CA GLY A 479 -4.43 -3.96 12.54
C GLY A 479 -5.20 -5.22 12.93
N ILE A 480 -5.58 -6.05 11.95
CA ILE A 480 -6.19 -7.36 12.19
C ILE A 480 -5.20 -8.26 12.95
N ALA A 481 -3.93 -8.29 12.53
CA ALA A 481 -2.91 -9.10 13.20
C ALA A 481 -2.60 -8.62 14.62
N ASP A 482 -2.53 -7.30 14.86
CA ASP A 482 -2.33 -6.69 16.18
C ASP A 482 -3.49 -6.97 17.14
N THR A 483 -4.71 -7.06 16.61
CA THR A 483 -5.93 -7.22 17.41
C THR A 483 -6.18 -8.69 17.76
N ASN A 484 -5.97 -9.61 16.82
CA ASN A 484 -6.44 -10.99 16.95
C ASN A 484 -5.34 -12.03 17.12
N PHE A 485 -4.11 -11.78 16.66
CA PHE A 485 -3.11 -12.84 16.69
C PHE A 485 -2.51 -12.96 18.09
N ASN A 486 -2.66 -14.13 18.70
CA ASN A 486 -2.34 -14.35 20.12
C ASN A 486 -1.07 -15.19 20.35
N ASP A 487 -0.30 -15.48 19.31
CA ASP A 487 0.97 -16.20 19.43
C ASP A 487 2.16 -15.21 19.49
N PRO A 488 2.64 -14.82 20.67
CA PRO A 488 3.71 -13.83 20.79
C PRO A 488 5.04 -14.33 20.19
N VAL A 489 5.21 -15.64 19.99
CA VAL A 489 6.42 -16.22 19.42
C VAL A 489 6.40 -16.09 17.90
N MET A 490 5.29 -16.42 17.26
CA MET A 490 5.19 -16.45 15.80
C MET A 490 4.75 -15.14 15.16
N VAL A 491 3.96 -14.32 15.87
CA VAL A 491 3.35 -13.09 15.32
C VAL A 491 4.36 -12.14 14.67
N PRO A 492 5.54 -11.85 15.25
CA PRO A 492 6.52 -10.98 14.61
C PRO A 492 6.97 -11.51 13.25
N PHE A 493 7.26 -12.81 13.15
CA PHE A 493 7.69 -13.45 11.90
C PHE A 493 6.58 -13.43 10.83
N LEU A 494 5.33 -13.70 11.22
CA LEU A 494 4.18 -13.63 10.29
C LEU A 494 3.99 -12.22 9.73
N LYS A 495 4.07 -11.19 10.60
CA LYS A 495 3.92 -9.78 10.20
C LYS A 495 5.06 -9.34 9.29
N ALA A 496 6.29 -9.68 9.66
CA ALA A 496 7.48 -9.33 8.88
C ALA A 496 7.49 -10.01 7.50
N ALA A 497 7.16 -11.30 7.43
CA ALA A 497 7.03 -12.03 6.16
C ALA A 497 5.95 -11.42 5.25
N TYR A 498 4.79 -11.03 5.80
CA TYR A 498 3.75 -10.35 5.02
C TYR A 498 4.18 -8.97 4.51
N LEU A 499 4.99 -8.23 5.28
CA LEU A 499 5.44 -6.90 4.89
C LEU A 499 6.55 -6.96 3.84
N VAL A 500 7.49 -7.92 3.95
CA VAL A 500 8.64 -8.00 3.06
C VAL A 500 8.24 -8.35 1.61
N THR A 501 7.13 -9.07 1.42
CA THR A 501 6.62 -9.40 0.08
C THR A 501 6.10 -8.19 -0.70
N LEU A 502 5.97 -7.02 -0.08
CA LEU A 502 5.48 -5.79 -0.74
C LEU A 502 6.56 -4.99 -1.47
N ASN A 503 7.83 -5.42 -1.43
CA ASN A 503 8.97 -4.84 -2.16
C ASN A 503 9.07 -3.30 -2.11
N SER A 504 8.78 -2.70 -0.96
CA SER A 504 8.98 -1.26 -0.72
C SER A 504 9.99 -1.07 0.41
N ASP A 505 10.98 -0.21 0.21
CA ASP A 505 12.05 0.06 1.19
C ASP A 505 11.51 0.38 2.59
N ARG A 506 10.41 1.15 2.64
CA ARG A 506 9.72 1.48 3.89
C ARG A 506 9.21 0.23 4.60
N TYR A 507 8.61 -0.70 3.87
CA TYR A 507 8.09 -1.94 4.44
C TYR A 507 9.19 -2.94 4.76
N VAL A 508 10.25 -3.01 3.96
CA VAL A 508 11.43 -3.85 4.24
C VAL A 508 12.08 -3.42 5.55
N LYS A 509 12.32 -2.12 5.76
CA LYS A 509 12.87 -1.61 7.02
C LYS A 509 12.00 -1.98 8.22
N ARG A 510 10.69 -1.74 8.12
CA ARG A 510 9.74 -2.09 9.18
C ARG A 510 9.66 -3.60 9.41
N ALA A 511 9.67 -4.40 8.35
CA ALA A 511 9.66 -5.86 8.42
C ALA A 511 10.90 -6.37 9.15
N ARG A 512 12.07 -5.81 8.88
CA ARG A 512 13.32 -6.12 9.58
C ARG A 512 13.23 -5.83 11.07
N GLU A 513 12.77 -4.65 11.45
CA GLU A 513 12.58 -4.26 12.86
C GLU A 513 11.63 -5.23 13.59
N ILE A 514 10.51 -5.60 12.94
CA ILE A 514 9.55 -6.56 13.49
C ILE A 514 10.16 -7.97 13.58
N TRP A 515 10.85 -8.44 12.54
CA TRP A 515 11.53 -9.75 12.52
C TRP A 515 12.52 -9.88 13.68
N GLN A 516 13.34 -8.84 13.87
CA GLN A 516 14.34 -8.76 14.95
C GLN A 516 13.74 -8.75 16.36
N SER A 517 12.50 -8.32 16.52
CA SER A 517 11.78 -8.37 17.80
C SER A 517 11.26 -9.77 18.17
N GLY A 518 11.29 -10.73 17.24
CA GLY A 518 10.80 -12.09 17.46
C GLY A 518 11.75 -12.96 18.29
N ASN A 519 11.17 -13.94 19.01
CA ASN A 519 11.96 -14.94 19.74
C ASN A 519 12.32 -16.13 18.84
N TYR A 520 13.46 -16.04 18.16
CA TYR A 520 13.97 -17.07 17.23
C TYR A 520 14.02 -18.48 17.83
N ALA A 521 14.50 -18.61 19.07
CA ALA A 521 14.64 -19.90 19.74
C ALA A 521 13.29 -20.57 19.98
N GLY A 522 12.26 -19.77 20.32
CA GLY A 522 10.90 -20.27 20.49
C GLY A 522 10.24 -20.66 19.16
N ALA A 523 10.50 -19.91 18.10
CA ALA A 523 9.87 -20.10 16.79
C ALA A 523 10.57 -21.16 15.92
N LYS A 524 11.79 -21.58 16.29
CA LYS A 524 12.66 -22.43 15.45
C LYS A 524 12.92 -21.86 14.05
N ILE A 525 12.95 -20.53 13.94
CA ILE A 525 13.22 -19.82 12.70
C ILE A 525 14.68 -19.37 12.70
N PRO A 526 15.46 -19.61 11.63
CA PRO A 526 16.84 -19.12 11.55
C PRO A 526 16.88 -17.59 11.61
N ALA A 527 17.82 -17.04 12.39
CA ALA A 527 17.94 -15.58 12.55
C ALA A 527 18.21 -14.87 11.22
N ASP A 528 19.05 -15.48 10.38
CA ASP A 528 19.51 -14.91 9.12
C ASP A 528 18.53 -15.12 7.96
N ALA A 529 17.47 -15.94 8.15
CA ALA A 529 16.54 -16.32 7.08
C ALA A 529 15.88 -15.11 6.38
N PHE A 530 15.69 -14.00 7.11
CA PHE A 530 15.13 -12.78 6.56
C PHE A 530 16.10 -12.02 5.66
N GLU A 531 17.35 -11.83 6.12
CA GLU A 531 18.36 -11.13 5.31
C GLU A 531 18.76 -11.99 4.11
N ASP A 532 18.93 -13.29 4.32
CA ASP A 532 19.23 -14.22 3.24
C ASP A 532 18.13 -14.20 2.17
N PHE A 533 16.86 -14.18 2.57
CA PHE A 533 15.74 -14.04 1.64
C PHE A 533 15.81 -12.73 0.85
N LEU A 534 16.14 -11.60 1.50
CA LEU A 534 16.29 -10.32 0.83
C LEU A 534 17.43 -10.31 -0.19
N SER A 535 18.56 -10.93 0.14
CA SER A 535 19.73 -11.00 -0.75
C SER A 535 19.63 -12.06 -1.85
N ASP A 536 18.70 -13.01 -1.73
CA ASP A 536 18.59 -14.14 -2.67
C ASP A 536 18.24 -13.67 -4.08
N ASN A 537 19.20 -13.78 -5.00
CA ASN A 537 19.02 -13.53 -6.43
C ASN A 537 18.78 -14.83 -7.24
N TYR A 538 18.78 -15.98 -6.55
CA TYR A 538 18.67 -17.32 -7.13
C TYR A 538 19.72 -17.61 -8.21
N GLU A 539 20.93 -17.10 -8.04
CA GLU A 539 22.08 -17.44 -8.88
C GLU A 539 22.89 -18.56 -8.23
N PHE A 540 23.13 -19.65 -8.97
CA PHE A 540 23.82 -20.84 -8.47
C PHE A 540 25.11 -21.04 -9.25
N GLU A 541 26.24 -21.08 -8.55
CA GLU A 541 27.57 -21.34 -9.14
C GLU A 541 27.76 -22.81 -9.55
#